data_AF-A0A2Z6NR81-F1
#
_entry.id   AF-A0A2Z6NR81-F1
#
_cell.length_a   1.000
_cell.length_b   1.000
_cell.length_c   1.000
_cell.angle_alpha   90.00
_cell.angle_beta   90.00
_cell.angle_gamma   90.00
#
_symmetry.space_group_name_H-M   'P 1'
#
loop_
_entity.id
_entity.type
_entity.pdbx_description
1 polymer ?
#
loop_
_entity_poly.entity_id
_entity_poly.type
_entity_poly.pdbx_seq_one_letter_code
_entity_poly.pdbx_strand_id
1 'polypeptide(L)'
;MKQLQAHLITTGKFQFHPSRTKLLELFAVSPAGNFSFAGKFFRQIQYPSTNDYNAILRGLAQSSEPTQSISWYRNMLQCGTKIDALTCSFALKGCARDEDKENAINYHSEKLAVAYGLISTVDGTPIQVIKNLRICVDCHAFIKIISNIYNREIIVRDRARFHRFKDGVCSCKDYW
;
A
#
# COMPACT_ATOMS: atom_id res chain seq x y z
N MET A 1 30.67 -1.01 -7.65
CA MET A 1 29.30 -1.24 -7.11
C MET A 1 28.89 -2.71 -7.09
N LYS A 2 28.95 -3.48 -8.20
CA LYS A 2 28.51 -4.90 -8.24
C LYS A 2 29.31 -5.87 -7.33
N GLN A 3 30.63 -5.68 -7.19
CA GLN A 3 31.48 -6.56 -6.36
C GLN A 3 31.25 -6.39 -4.85
N LEU A 4 31.07 -5.16 -4.38
CA LEU A 4 30.75 -4.88 -2.97
C LEU A 4 29.39 -5.47 -2.58
N GLN A 5 28.40 -5.37 -3.49
CA GLN A 5 27.08 -5.95 -3.31
C GLN A 5 27.14 -7.49 -3.25
N ALA A 6 27.85 -8.13 -4.18
CA ALA A 6 28.02 -9.59 -4.16
C ALA A 6 28.68 -10.04 -2.86
N HIS A 7 29.72 -9.34 -2.39
CA HIS A 7 30.40 -9.64 -1.14
C HIS A 7 29.50 -9.46 0.09
N LEU A 8 28.68 -8.40 0.14
CA LEU A 8 27.75 -8.18 1.26
C LEU A 8 26.64 -9.25 1.31
N ILE A 9 26.14 -9.68 0.15
CA ILE A 9 25.12 -10.73 0.03
C ILE A 9 25.70 -12.09 0.44
N THR A 10 26.91 -12.44 -0.02
CA THR A 10 27.52 -13.75 0.28
C THR A 10 28.00 -13.89 1.72
N THR A 11 28.30 -12.78 2.40
CA THR A 11 28.80 -12.79 3.78
C THR A 11 27.71 -12.68 4.85
N GLY A 12 26.43 -12.52 4.46
CA GLY A 12 25.31 -12.38 5.40
C GLY A 12 25.26 -11.06 6.19
N LYS A 13 26.34 -10.26 6.15
CA LYS A 13 26.47 -8.95 6.81
C LYS A 13 25.49 -7.90 6.27
N PHE A 14 24.89 -8.17 5.12
CA PHE A 14 23.90 -7.30 4.50
C PHE A 14 22.60 -7.16 5.32
N GLN A 15 22.21 -8.18 6.07
CA GLN A 15 20.94 -8.20 6.81
C GLN A 15 20.86 -7.08 7.87
N PHE A 16 22.01 -6.61 8.40
CA PHE A 16 22.07 -5.65 9.51
C PHE A 16 22.62 -4.27 9.10
N HIS A 17 22.78 -4.00 7.80
CA HIS A 17 23.48 -2.79 7.36
C HIS A 17 22.52 -1.59 7.18
N PRO A 18 22.79 -0.42 7.79
CA PRO A 18 21.96 0.78 7.63
C PRO A 18 21.85 1.28 6.18
N SER A 19 22.79 0.88 5.31
CA SER A 19 22.76 1.21 3.88
C SER A 19 21.85 0.32 3.03
N ARG A 20 21.23 -0.75 3.57
CA ARG A 20 20.39 -1.67 2.77
C ARG A 20 19.18 -0.96 2.17
N THR A 21 18.50 -0.16 2.99
CA THR A 21 17.34 0.64 2.56
C THR A 21 17.77 1.68 1.54
N LYS A 22 18.95 2.28 1.69
CA LYS A 22 19.48 3.29 0.76
C LYS A 22 19.81 2.70 -0.62
N LEU A 23 20.29 1.45 -0.65
CA LEU A 23 20.45 0.71 -1.90
C LEU A 23 19.12 0.33 -2.53
N LEU A 24 18.15 -0.09 -1.72
CA LEU A 24 16.80 -0.38 -2.19
C LEU A 24 16.14 0.87 -2.78
N GLU A 25 16.26 2.02 -2.12
CA GLU A 25 15.82 3.33 -2.64
C GLU A 25 16.51 3.67 -3.96
N LEU A 26 17.84 3.47 -4.06
CA LEU A 26 18.59 3.70 -5.30
C LEU A 26 18.01 2.88 -6.45
N PHE A 27 17.66 1.62 -6.24
CA PHE A 27 17.09 0.77 -7.30
C PHE A 27 15.61 1.07 -7.60
N ALA A 28 14.83 1.43 -6.58
CA ALA A 28 13.39 1.64 -6.71
C ALA A 28 13.00 3.03 -7.23
N VAL A 29 13.80 4.06 -6.95
CA VAL A 29 13.46 5.47 -7.20
C VAL A 29 14.32 6.13 -8.27
N SER A 30 15.56 5.67 -8.49
CA SER A 30 16.46 6.32 -9.47
C SER A 30 15.93 6.22 -10.91
N PRO A 31 16.09 7.26 -11.75
CA PRO A 31 15.78 7.20 -13.18
C PRO A 31 16.56 6.11 -13.94
N ALA A 32 17.74 5.72 -13.43
CA ALA A 32 18.55 4.62 -13.94
C ALA A 32 18.33 3.30 -13.17
N GLY A 33 17.43 3.31 -12.19
CA GLY A 33 17.07 2.17 -11.35
C GLY A 33 16.22 1.16 -12.10
N ASN A 34 16.30 -0.11 -11.67
CA ASN A 34 15.47 -1.17 -12.21
C ASN A 34 14.54 -1.68 -11.11
N PHE A 35 13.26 -1.31 -11.20
CA PHE A 35 12.27 -1.70 -10.20
C PHE A 35 12.13 -3.24 -10.05
N SER A 36 12.24 -3.98 -11.16
CA SER A 36 12.23 -5.45 -11.13
C SER A 36 13.38 -6.01 -10.30
N PHE A 37 14.55 -5.37 -10.37
CA PHE A 37 15.69 -5.70 -9.53
C PHE A 37 15.45 -5.33 -8.06
N ALA A 38 14.86 -4.17 -7.77
CA ALA A 38 14.49 -3.76 -6.42
C ALA A 38 13.53 -4.76 -5.74
N GLY A 39 12.52 -5.25 -6.47
CA GLY A 39 11.58 -6.26 -5.96
C GLY A 39 12.21 -7.64 -5.76
N LYS A 40 13.17 -8.05 -6.61
CA LYS A 40 13.96 -9.28 -6.36
C LYS A 40 14.85 -9.13 -5.14
N PHE A 41 15.48 -7.97 -4.98
CA PHE A 41 16.34 -7.65 -3.86
C PHE A 41 15.56 -7.63 -2.54
N PHE A 42 14.37 -7.03 -2.52
CA PHE A 42 13.51 -7.01 -1.33
C PHE A 42 13.15 -8.42 -0.86
N ARG A 43 12.86 -9.35 -1.78
CA ARG A 43 12.51 -10.74 -1.45
C ARG A 43 13.64 -11.51 -0.75
N GLN A 44 14.88 -11.04 -0.83
CA GLN A 44 16.02 -11.63 -0.14
C GLN A 44 16.19 -11.09 1.29
N ILE A 45 15.43 -10.05 1.68
CA ILE A 45 15.51 -9.46 3.01
C ILE A 45 14.69 -10.30 3.99
N GLN A 46 15.37 -10.87 4.98
CA GLN A 46 14.73 -11.52 6.11
C GLN A 46 14.24 -10.44 7.08
N TYR A 47 12.95 -10.47 7.44
CA TYR A 47 12.27 -9.48 8.28
C TYR A 47 12.45 -8.02 7.76
N PRO A 48 11.77 -7.65 6.66
CA PRO A 48 11.85 -6.30 6.13
C PRO A 48 11.29 -5.28 7.13
N SER A 49 11.98 -4.15 7.28
CA SER A 49 11.57 -3.05 8.12
C SER A 49 10.55 -2.14 7.43
N THR A 50 9.87 -1.28 8.17
CA THR A 50 9.01 -0.21 7.62
C THR A 50 9.71 0.62 6.56
N ASN A 51 10.99 0.94 6.78
CA ASN A 51 11.78 1.74 5.83
C ASN A 51 12.04 1.00 4.51
N ASP A 52 12.22 -0.33 4.57
CA ASP A 52 12.41 -1.14 3.36
C ASP A 52 11.12 -1.16 2.52
N TYR A 53 9.96 -1.31 3.17
CA TYR A 53 8.66 -1.21 2.50
C TYR A 53 8.42 0.20 1.93
N ASN A 54 8.73 1.24 2.69
CA ASN A 54 8.60 2.63 2.25
C ASN A 54 9.45 2.92 1.00
N ALA A 55 10.65 2.34 0.90
CA ALA A 55 11.49 2.48 -0.29
C ALA A 55 10.83 1.88 -1.55
N ILE A 56 10.24 0.68 -1.44
CA ILE A 56 9.51 0.03 -2.54
C ILE A 56 8.25 0.83 -2.90
N LEU A 57 7.42 1.18 -1.92
CA LEU A 57 6.17 1.91 -2.13
C LEU A 57 6.43 3.28 -2.77
N ARG A 58 7.49 3.98 -2.34
CA ARG A 58 7.91 5.24 -2.94
C ARG A 58 8.33 5.09 -4.41
N GLY A 59 9.02 3.99 -4.74
CA GLY A 59 9.38 3.66 -6.12
C GLY A 59 8.17 3.35 -6.99
N LEU A 60 7.23 2.54 -6.48
CA LEU A 60 5.97 2.21 -7.17
C LEU A 60 5.11 3.44 -7.45
N ALA A 61 5.00 4.33 -6.47
CA ALA A 61 4.25 5.57 -6.63
C ALA A 61 4.79 6.47 -7.77
N GLN A 62 6.04 6.28 -8.19
CA GLN A 62 6.72 7.02 -9.26
C GLN A 62 6.94 6.21 -10.55
N SER A 63 6.70 4.89 -10.52
CA SER A 63 6.95 4.01 -11.67
C SER A 63 5.75 3.94 -12.63
N SER A 64 5.86 3.15 -13.69
CA SER A 64 4.74 2.80 -14.58
C SER A 64 3.75 1.81 -13.97
N GLU A 65 4.06 1.24 -12.80
CA GLU A 65 3.31 0.15 -12.15
C GLU A 65 2.67 0.57 -10.79
N PRO A 66 1.95 1.72 -10.71
CA PRO A 66 1.47 2.23 -9.43
C PRO A 66 0.42 1.33 -8.76
N THR A 67 -0.26 0.48 -9.55
CA THR A 67 -1.25 -0.53 -9.12
C THR A 67 -0.70 -1.49 -8.08
N GLN A 68 0.60 -1.82 -8.16
CA GLN A 68 1.21 -2.75 -7.22
C GLN A 68 1.39 -2.16 -5.81
N SER A 69 1.21 -0.85 -5.63
CA SER A 69 1.36 -0.21 -4.31
C SER A 69 0.46 -0.85 -3.24
N ILE A 70 -0.76 -1.22 -3.62
CA ILE A 70 -1.71 -1.86 -2.70
C ILE A 70 -1.28 -3.29 -2.36
N SER A 71 -0.74 -4.04 -3.33
CA SER A 71 -0.31 -5.42 -3.09
C SER A 71 0.88 -5.47 -2.12
N TRP A 72 1.81 -4.52 -2.24
CA TRP A 72 2.93 -4.36 -1.31
C TRP A 72 2.49 -3.90 0.08
N TYR A 73 1.54 -2.96 0.17
CA TYR A 73 0.93 -2.57 1.45
C TYR A 73 0.24 -3.75 2.14
N ARG A 74 -0.52 -4.56 1.38
CA ARG A 74 -1.13 -5.79 1.89
C ARG A 74 -0.10 -6.78 2.42
N ASN A 75 1.00 -6.97 1.70
CA ASN A 75 2.08 -7.85 2.15
C ASN A 75 2.64 -7.35 3.50
N MET A 76 2.81 -6.04 3.66
CA MET A 76 3.26 -5.44 4.91
C MET A 76 2.30 -5.72 6.08
N LEU A 77 0.98 -5.62 5.85
CA LEU A 77 -0.05 -5.98 6.83
C LEU A 77 0.03 -7.48 7.23
N GLN A 78 0.18 -8.37 6.24
CA GLN A 78 0.24 -9.82 6.47
C GLN A 78 1.50 -10.22 7.26
N CYS A 79 2.62 -9.53 7.04
CA CYS A 79 3.87 -9.76 7.76
C CYS A 79 3.90 -9.13 9.16
N GLY A 80 2.87 -8.37 9.56
CA GLY A 80 2.81 -7.71 10.87
C GLY A 80 3.81 -6.56 11.03
N THR A 81 4.36 -6.05 9.92
CA THR A 81 5.32 -4.94 9.96
C THR A 81 4.60 -3.64 10.33
N LYS A 82 5.19 -2.84 11.23
CA LYS A 82 4.62 -1.57 11.68
C LYS A 82 4.42 -0.61 10.51
N ILE A 83 3.18 -0.15 10.31
CA ILE A 83 2.82 0.84 9.31
C ILE A 83 2.95 2.25 9.90
N ASP A 84 3.50 3.17 9.12
CA ASP A 84 3.58 4.59 9.45
C ASP A 84 2.81 5.46 8.44
N ALA A 85 2.73 6.76 8.72
CA ALA A 85 2.05 7.71 7.85
C ALA A 85 2.68 7.78 6.44
N LEU A 86 4.00 7.56 6.32
CA LEU A 86 4.70 7.57 5.03
C LEU A 86 4.28 6.37 4.16
N THR A 87 4.19 5.19 4.76
CA THR A 87 3.71 3.97 4.12
C THR A 87 2.35 4.21 3.49
N CYS A 88 1.44 4.76 4.29
CA CYS A 88 0.09 5.13 3.91
C CYS A 88 0.07 6.15 2.75
N SER A 89 0.88 7.21 2.84
CA SER A 89 0.97 8.24 1.80
C SER A 89 1.44 7.67 0.46
N PHE A 90 2.50 6.85 0.43
CA PHE A 90 2.98 6.24 -0.81
C PHE A 90 1.98 5.25 -1.39
N ALA A 91 1.33 4.42 -0.55
CA ALA A 91 0.32 3.49 -1.00
C ALA A 91 -0.88 4.20 -1.64
N LEU A 92 -1.41 5.25 -0.99
CA LEU A 92 -2.51 6.06 -1.53
C LEU A 92 -2.14 6.76 -2.83
N LYS A 93 -0.92 7.31 -2.93
CA LYS A 93 -0.44 7.94 -4.16
C LYS A 93 -0.41 6.97 -5.34
N GLY A 94 -0.03 5.71 -5.09
CA GLY A 94 -0.14 4.65 -6.09
C GLY A 94 -1.58 4.34 -6.50
N CYS A 95 -2.51 4.35 -5.54
CA CYS A 95 -3.94 4.12 -5.81
C CYS A 95 -4.56 5.20 -6.69
N ALA A 96 -4.27 6.47 -6.40
CA ALA A 96 -4.82 7.61 -7.13
C ALA A 96 -4.40 7.59 -8.60
N ARG A 97 -3.14 7.24 -8.89
CA ARG A 97 -2.62 7.13 -10.26
C ARG A 97 -3.27 6.00 -11.08
N ASP A 98 -3.90 5.02 -10.44
CA ASP A 98 -4.64 3.98 -11.14
C ASP A 98 -6.07 4.43 -11.48
N GLU A 99 -6.67 5.28 -10.64
CA GLU A 99 -7.99 5.87 -10.89
C GLU A 99 -8.00 6.85 -12.06
N ASP A 100 -6.85 7.45 -12.41
CA ASP A 100 -6.69 8.30 -13.60
C ASP A 100 -6.90 7.55 -14.93
N LYS A 101 -7.02 6.21 -14.91
CA LYS A 101 -7.30 5.41 -16.12
C LYS A 101 -8.82 5.33 -16.34
N GLU A 102 -9.28 5.58 -17.57
CA GLU A 102 -10.71 5.62 -17.94
C GLU A 102 -11.53 4.39 -17.48
N ASN A 103 -10.92 3.21 -17.42
CA ASN A 103 -11.61 1.99 -17.01
C ASN A 103 -11.75 1.83 -15.47
N ALA A 104 -10.98 2.56 -14.67
CA ALA A 104 -10.94 2.38 -13.21
C ALA A 104 -12.17 2.96 -12.50
N ILE A 105 -12.76 4.02 -13.06
CA ILE A 105 -13.87 4.78 -12.45
C ILE A 105 -15.10 3.89 -12.19
N ASN A 106 -15.36 2.91 -13.05
CA ASN A 106 -16.49 1.98 -12.90
C ASN A 106 -16.22 0.83 -11.91
N TYR A 107 -14.95 0.44 -11.72
CA TYR A 107 -14.56 -0.70 -10.88
C TYR A 107 -14.18 -0.31 -9.44
N HIS A 108 -13.89 0.97 -9.18
CA HIS A 108 -13.36 1.46 -7.90
C HIS A 108 -14.13 2.66 -7.31
N SER A 109 -15.43 2.78 -7.62
CA SER A 109 -16.27 3.90 -7.16
C SER A 109 -16.35 4.06 -5.64
N GLU A 110 -16.00 3.04 -4.85
CA GLU A 110 -15.92 3.13 -3.39
C GLU A 110 -14.86 4.12 -2.94
N LYS A 111 -13.74 4.24 -3.67
CA LYS A 111 -12.66 5.14 -3.30
C LYS A 111 -13.12 6.60 -3.39
N LEU A 112 -13.82 6.94 -4.47
CA LEU A 112 -14.46 8.25 -4.65
C LEU A 112 -15.55 8.50 -3.61
N ALA A 113 -16.41 7.51 -3.33
CA ALA A 113 -17.45 7.64 -2.31
C ALA A 113 -16.88 7.91 -0.92
N VAL A 114 -15.81 7.20 -0.54
CA VAL A 114 -15.10 7.43 0.73
C VAL A 114 -14.40 8.79 0.74
N ALA A 115 -13.72 9.17 -0.35
CA ALA A 115 -13.07 10.47 -0.46
C ALA A 115 -14.07 11.62 -0.32
N TYR A 116 -15.22 11.52 -0.99
CA TYR A 116 -16.31 12.48 -0.85
C TYR A 116 -16.85 12.51 0.58
N GLY A 117 -17.04 11.34 1.20
CA GLY A 117 -17.47 11.24 2.60
C GLY A 117 -16.52 11.94 3.57
N LEU A 118 -15.21 11.84 3.36
CA LEU A 118 -14.21 12.55 4.18
C LEU A 118 -14.33 14.07 4.05
N ILE A 119 -14.58 14.58 2.83
CA ILE A 119 -14.65 16.02 2.56
C ILE A 119 -15.99 16.62 3.02
N SER A 120 -17.07 15.86 2.90
CA SER A 120 -18.44 16.34 3.08
C SER A 120 -18.99 16.16 4.50
N THR A 121 -18.29 15.43 5.38
CA THR A 121 -18.77 15.13 6.73
C THR A 121 -17.80 15.61 7.80
N VAL A 122 -18.33 15.99 8.96
CA VAL A 122 -17.54 16.47 10.11
C VAL A 122 -16.57 15.41 10.60
N ASP A 123 -15.37 15.79 10.99
CA ASP A 123 -14.36 14.92 11.59
C ASP A 123 -14.93 13.96 12.66
N GLY A 124 -14.52 12.69 12.61
CA GLY A 124 -15.04 11.60 13.45
C GLY A 124 -16.36 10.94 12.99
N THR A 125 -17.20 11.59 12.18
CA THR A 125 -18.53 11.07 11.76
C THR A 125 -18.46 9.80 10.87
N PRO A 126 -18.94 8.63 11.28
CA PRO A 126 -18.80 7.41 10.46
C PRO A 126 -19.27 7.59 9.01
N ILE A 127 -18.45 7.15 8.04
CA ILE A 127 -18.78 7.24 6.61
C ILE A 127 -19.50 5.96 6.20
N GLN A 128 -20.59 6.09 5.45
CA GLN A 128 -21.36 4.95 4.95
C GLN A 128 -21.38 4.92 3.43
N VAL A 129 -21.05 3.77 2.84
CA VAL A 129 -21.08 3.54 1.39
C VAL A 129 -21.93 2.30 1.11
N ILE A 130 -22.90 2.42 0.21
CA ILE A 130 -23.74 1.31 -0.23
C ILE A 130 -23.49 1.08 -1.71
N LYS A 131 -23.22 -0.18 -2.10
CA LYS A 131 -23.02 -0.57 -3.49
C LYS A 131 -23.69 -1.92 -3.82
N ASN A 132 -24.02 -2.10 -5.10
CA ASN A 132 -24.64 -3.33 -5.61
C ASN A 132 -23.65 -4.38 -6.16
N LEU A 133 -22.36 -4.07 -6.17
CA LEU A 133 -21.29 -4.98 -6.58
C LEU A 133 -20.44 -5.35 -5.37
N ARG A 134 -19.85 -6.55 -5.35
CA ARG A 134 -18.88 -6.93 -4.30
C ARG A 134 -17.70 -5.95 -4.28
N ILE A 135 -17.17 -5.63 -3.10
CA ILE A 135 -15.95 -4.82 -3.01
C ILE A 135 -14.76 -5.61 -3.58
N CYS A 136 -13.91 -4.97 -4.39
CA CYS A 136 -12.70 -5.61 -4.87
C CYS A 136 -11.60 -5.58 -3.79
N VAL A 137 -10.61 -6.46 -3.93
CA VAL A 137 -9.49 -6.56 -2.98
C VAL A 137 -8.73 -5.24 -2.81
N ASP A 138 -8.64 -4.45 -3.87
CA ASP A 138 -7.91 -3.19 -3.88
C ASP A 138 -8.69 -2.06 -3.20
N CYS A 139 -10.00 -1.94 -3.46
CA CYS A 139 -10.87 -1.02 -2.72
C CYS A 139 -10.92 -1.40 -1.24
N HIS A 140 -11.01 -2.69 -0.93
CA HIS A 140 -11.01 -3.16 0.45
C HIS A 140 -9.72 -2.74 1.19
N ALA A 141 -8.55 -2.92 0.57
CA ALA A 141 -7.28 -2.49 1.15
C ALA A 141 -7.15 -0.96 1.23
N PHE A 142 -7.61 -0.23 0.21
CA PHE A 142 -7.66 1.23 0.23
C PHE A 142 -8.46 1.76 1.42
N ILE A 143 -9.66 1.21 1.66
CA ILE A 143 -10.53 1.69 2.75
C ILE A 143 -9.93 1.35 4.12
N LYS A 144 -9.22 0.22 4.26
CA LYS A 144 -8.40 -0.06 5.46
C LYS A 144 -7.38 1.07 5.67
N ILE A 145 -6.59 1.42 4.64
CA ILE A 145 -5.61 2.52 4.72
C ILE A 145 -6.27 3.81 5.19
N ILE A 146 -7.38 4.20 4.56
CA ILE A 146 -8.10 5.44 4.90
C ILE A 146 -8.61 5.42 6.34
N SER A 147 -9.22 4.31 6.79
CA SER A 147 -9.74 4.19 8.17
C SER A 147 -8.65 4.41 9.22
N ASN A 148 -7.42 3.97 8.93
CA ASN A 148 -6.27 4.13 9.82
C ASN A 148 -5.73 5.57 9.81
N ILE A 149 -5.54 6.18 8.64
CA ILE A 149 -4.97 7.53 8.53
C ILE A 149 -5.88 8.57 9.15
N TYR A 150 -7.16 8.53 8.79
CA TYR A 150 -8.14 9.54 9.22
C TYR A 150 -8.79 9.18 10.56
N ASN A 151 -8.35 8.09 11.21
CA ASN A 151 -8.93 7.54 12.43
C ASN A 151 -10.46 7.52 12.35
N ARG A 152 -10.97 6.97 11.23
CA ARG A 152 -12.36 7.13 10.81
C ARG A 152 -13.01 5.78 10.60
N GLU A 153 -14.16 5.59 11.21
CA GLU A 153 -14.97 4.42 10.92
C GLU A 153 -15.63 4.56 9.56
N ILE A 154 -15.48 3.53 8.72
CA ILE A 154 -16.07 3.46 7.39
C ILE A 154 -16.85 2.16 7.31
N ILE A 155 -18.12 2.25 6.93
CA ILE A 155 -19.02 1.11 6.79
C ILE A 155 -19.38 0.99 5.32
N VAL A 156 -19.02 -0.14 4.71
CA VAL A 156 -19.39 -0.45 3.33
C VAL A 156 -20.36 -1.61 3.32
N ARG A 157 -21.55 -1.38 2.78
CA ARG A 157 -22.47 -2.45 2.42
C ARG A 157 -22.28 -2.77 0.94
N ASP A 158 -21.82 -3.98 0.65
CA ASP A 158 -21.80 -4.49 -0.71
C ASP A 158 -22.90 -5.53 -0.94
N ARG A 159 -22.92 -6.19 -2.10
CA ARG A 159 -23.90 -7.23 -2.42
C ARG A 159 -23.79 -8.48 -1.54
N ALA A 160 -22.60 -8.77 -1.01
CA ALA A 160 -22.31 -9.99 -0.29
C ALA A 160 -22.47 -9.82 1.23
N ARG A 161 -22.06 -8.68 1.80
CA ARG A 161 -21.97 -8.47 3.26
C ARG A 161 -21.79 -7.00 3.64
N PHE A 162 -21.72 -6.77 4.95
CA PHE A 162 -21.24 -5.53 5.54
C PHE A 162 -19.75 -5.65 5.90
N HIS A 163 -19.01 -4.60 5.55
CA HIS A 163 -17.61 -4.41 5.90
C HIS A 163 -17.52 -3.21 6.83
N ARG A 164 -17.04 -3.41 8.05
CA ARG A 164 -16.76 -2.32 9.00
C ARG A 164 -15.25 -2.15 9.09
N PHE A 165 -14.77 -1.01 8.59
CA PHE A 165 -13.37 -0.64 8.59
C PHE A 165 -13.09 0.32 9.74
N LYS A 166 -12.13 -0.05 10.58
CA LYS A 166 -11.68 0.76 11.72
C LYS A 166 -10.23 0.40 12.05
N ASP A 167 -9.40 1.40 12.35
CA ASP A 167 -7.99 1.23 12.75
C ASP A 167 -7.18 0.37 11.76
N GLY A 168 -7.50 0.48 10.46
CA GLY A 168 -6.82 -0.31 9.42
C GLY A 168 -7.26 -1.76 9.32
N VAL A 169 -8.31 -2.18 10.04
CA VAL A 169 -8.83 -3.54 10.06
C VAL A 169 -10.27 -3.57 9.54
N CYS A 170 -10.65 -4.65 8.87
CA CYS A 170 -12.03 -4.88 8.45
C CYS A 170 -12.65 -6.05 9.23
N SER A 171 -13.92 -5.90 9.61
CA SER A 171 -14.71 -6.94 10.28
C SER A 171 -14.83 -8.25 9.48
N CYS A 172 -14.65 -8.22 8.16
CA CYS A 172 -14.78 -9.38 7.29
C CYS A 172 -13.55 -10.31 7.30
N LYS A 173 -12.49 -10.00 8.06
CA LYS A 173 -11.23 -10.76 8.10
C LYS A 173 -10.57 -10.96 6.71
N ASP A 174 -10.62 -9.90 5.90
CA ASP A 174 -10.09 -9.89 4.52
C ASP A 174 -10.79 -10.86 3.56
N TYR A 175 -12.02 -11.27 3.86
CA TYR A 175 -12.94 -11.84 2.88
C TYR A 175 -13.71 -10.69 2.22
N TRP A 176 -13.05 -10.02 1.26
CA TRP A 176 -13.63 -8.97 0.39
C TRP A 176 -14.90 -9.47 -0.28
#